data_AF-A0A967HNY8-F1
#
_entry.id   AF-A0A967HNY8-F1
#
_cell.length_a   1.000
_cell.length_b   1.000
_cell.length_c   1.000
_cell.angle_alpha   90.00
_cell.angle_beta   90.00
_cell.angle_gamma   90.00
#
_symmetry.space_group_name_H-M   'P 1'
#
loop_
_entity.id
_entity.type
_entity.pdbx_description
1 polymer ?
#
loop_
_entity_poly.entity_id
_entity_poly.type
_entity_poly.pdbx_seq_one_letter_code
_entity_poly.pdbx_strand_id
1 'polypeptide(L)'
;LLERLTEVEALEQFLHRAYLGQKRFSIEGNDMLVPMLDLAIERAAAAGAREVVLGMAHRGRLNVLAHVLGRPYEKILAEFEGQQLGSGTGDVKY
;
A
#
# COMPACT_ATOMS: atom_id res chain seq x y z
N LEU A 1 3.19 10.97 12.65
CA LEU A 1 2.44 9.77 13.08
C LEU A 1 0.96 9.90 12.76
N LEU A 2 0.23 10.85 13.37
CA LEU A 2 -1.22 11.01 13.14
C LEU A 2 -1.57 11.18 11.65
N GLU A 3 -0.89 12.10 10.97
CA GLU A 3 -1.05 12.33 9.53
C GLU A 3 -0.94 11.04 8.71
N ARG A 4 0.09 10.23 8.99
CA ARG A 4 0.30 8.95 8.29
C ARG A 4 -0.81 7.94 8.55
N LEU A 5 -1.31 7.85 9.78
CA LEU A 5 -2.46 7.01 10.11
C LEU A 5 -3.73 7.50 9.40
N THR A 6 -3.91 8.82 9.30
CA THR A 6 -5.02 9.43 8.57
C THR A 6 -4.94 9.12 7.08
N GLU A 7 -3.75 9.16 6.47
CA GLU A 7 -3.56 8.76 5.07
C GLU A 7 -3.98 7.30 4.82
N VAL A 8 -3.53 6.40 5.70
CA VAL A 8 -3.82 4.96 5.62
C VAL A 8 -5.32 4.69 5.75
N GLU A 9 -5.96 5.29 6.76
CA GLU A 9 -7.40 5.14 6.98
C GLU A 9 -8.19 5.75 5.82
N ALA A 10 -7.78 6.91 5.30
CA ALA A 10 -8.46 7.58 4.19
C ALA A 10 -8.44 6.72 2.93
N LEU A 11 -7.31 6.07 2.61
CA LEU A 11 -7.23 5.14 1.48
C LEU A 11 -8.14 3.93 1.67
N GLU A 12 -8.16 3.32 2.86
CA GLU A 12 -9.05 2.18 3.14
C GLU A 12 -10.53 2.57 3.02
N GLN A 13 -10.92 3.68 3.64
CA GLN A 13 -12.30 4.16 3.56
C GLN A 13 -12.70 4.50 2.12
N PHE A 14 -11.80 5.11 1.35
CA PHE A 14 -12.03 5.39 -0.05
C PHE A 14 -12.25 4.11 -0.85
N LEU A 15 -11.32 3.14 -0.76
CA LEU A 15 -11.43 1.87 -1.48
C LEU A 15 -12.68 1.09 -1.09
N HIS A 16 -13.05 1.12 0.20
CA HIS A 16 -14.26 0.48 0.68
C HIS A 16 -15.54 1.07 0.08
N ARG A 17 -15.61 2.41 -0.04
CA ARG A 17 -16.78 3.12 -0.60
C ARG A 17 -16.82 3.04 -2.13
N ALA A 18 -15.68 3.23 -2.79
CA ALA A 18 -15.59 3.30 -4.25
C ALA A 18 -15.70 1.92 -4.92
N TYR A 19 -15.20 0.86 -4.29
CA TYR A 19 -15.12 -0.49 -4.88
C TYR A 19 -15.79 -1.54 -4.00
N LEU A 20 -17.08 -1.33 -3.74
CA LEU A 20 -17.93 -2.25 -2.99
C LEU A 20 -17.87 -3.67 -3.57
N GLY A 21 -17.63 -4.66 -2.71
CA GLY A 21 -17.57 -6.08 -3.08
C GLY A 21 -16.24 -6.53 -3.68
N GLN A 22 -15.30 -5.64 -4.01
CA GLN A 22 -13.95 -6.04 -4.42
C GLN A 22 -13.07 -6.37 -3.20
N LYS A 23 -12.34 -7.50 -3.27
CA LYS A 23 -11.37 -7.88 -2.23
C LYS A 23 -10.16 -6.93 -2.27
N ARG A 24 -9.90 -6.25 -1.16
CA ARG A 24 -8.75 -5.33 -0.99
C ARG A 24 -7.73 -5.77 0.07
N PHE A 25 -8.03 -6.82 0.83
CA PHE A 25 -7.20 -7.30 1.96
C PHE A 25 -6.82 -6.16 2.92
N SER A 26 -7.85 -5.49 3.45
CA SER A 26 -7.76 -4.27 4.26
C SER A 26 -6.68 -4.35 5.34
N ILE A 27 -5.99 -3.22 5.54
CA ILE A 27 -5.04 -3.02 6.64
C ILE A 27 -5.71 -2.73 7.98
N GLU A 28 -7.03 -2.46 8.00
CA GLU A 28 -7.78 -2.05 9.21
C GLU A 28 -7.43 -2.92 10.44
N GLY A 29 -7.09 -2.23 11.53
CA GLY A 29 -6.63 -2.83 12.79
C GLY A 29 -5.11 -3.07 12.83
N ASN A 30 -4.42 -2.88 11.71
CA ASN A 30 -2.97 -3.01 11.55
C ASN A 30 -2.34 -1.77 10.90
N ASP A 31 -3.03 -0.62 10.97
CA ASP A 31 -2.68 0.65 10.32
C ASP A 31 -1.30 1.17 10.74
N MET A 32 -0.88 0.84 11.96
CA MET A 32 0.46 1.13 12.50
C MET A 32 1.61 0.51 11.71
N LEU A 33 1.34 -0.49 10.87
CA LEU A 33 2.34 -1.12 10.00
C LEU A 33 3.05 -0.08 9.10
N VAL A 34 2.31 0.87 8.53
CA VAL A 34 2.86 1.87 7.61
C VAL A 34 3.87 2.80 8.30
N PRO A 35 3.52 3.54 9.38
CA PRO A 35 4.49 4.39 10.06
C PRO A 35 5.62 3.59 10.72
N MET A 36 5.37 2.33 11.11
CA MET A 36 6.44 1.45 11.61
C MET A 36 7.45 1.13 10.51
N LEU A 37 6.99 0.85 9.28
CA LEU A 37 7.86 0.60 8.13
C LEU A 37 8.64 1.86 7.73
N ASP A 38 8.00 3.03 7.73
CA ASP A 38 8.68 4.31 7.47
C ASP A 38 9.87 4.49 8.43
N LEU A 39 9.62 4.30 9.74
CA LEU A 39 10.66 4.42 10.76
C LEU A 39 11.74 3.34 10.61
N ALA A 40 11.37 2.10 10.30
CA ALA A 40 12.34 1.02 10.11
C ALA A 40 13.28 1.29 8.93
N ILE A 41 12.74 1.82 7.82
CA ILE A 41 13.51 2.21 6.63
C ILE A 41 14.42 3.40 6.96
N GLU A 42 13.93 4.43 7.64
CA GLU A 42 14.73 5.58 8.06
C GLU A 42 15.90 5.15 8.97
N ARG A 43 15.63 4.27 9.93
CA ARG A 43 16.66 3.70 10.83
C ARG A 43 17.69 2.88 10.06
N ALA A 44 17.25 2.06 9.10
CA ALA A 44 18.17 1.29 8.27
C ALA A 44 19.08 2.21 7.44
N ALA A 45 18.51 3.27 6.84
CA ALA A 45 19.27 4.28 6.10
C ALA A 45 20.29 5.00 7.00
N ALA A 46 19.88 5.40 8.22
CA ALA A 46 20.78 6.01 9.21
C ALA A 46 21.92 5.08 9.66
N ALA A 47 21.70 3.76 9.63
CA ALA A 47 22.71 2.74 9.89
C ALA A 47 23.60 2.40 8.66
N GLY A 48 23.42 3.10 7.53
CA GLY A 48 24.24 2.96 6.34
C GLY A 48 23.73 1.94 5.31
N ALA A 49 22.49 1.44 5.46
CA ALA A 49 21.87 0.62 4.42
C ALA A 49 21.65 1.45 3.14
N ARG A 50 22.00 0.86 1.99
CA ARG A 50 21.79 1.48 0.67
C ARG A 50 20.53 1.00 -0.04
N GLU A 51 20.00 -0.14 0.37
CA GLU A 51 18.85 -0.79 -0.23
C GLU A 51 18.07 -1.53 0.85
N VAL A 52 16.73 -1.51 0.73
CA VAL A 52 15.81 -2.27 1.57
C VAL A 52 14.90 -3.07 0.63
N VAL A 53 14.91 -4.40 0.81
CA VAL A 53 14.03 -5.30 0.07
C VAL A 53 12.91 -5.76 1.01
N LEU A 54 11.65 -5.51 0.62
CA LEU A 54 10.48 -5.83 1.43
C LEU A 54 9.67 -6.96 0.78
N GLY A 55 9.50 -8.06 1.51
CA GLY A 55 8.56 -9.13 1.19
C GLY A 55 7.37 -9.08 2.14
N MET A 56 6.14 -9.11 1.59
CA MET A 56 4.91 -9.12 2.40
C MET A 56 3.81 -9.94 1.76
N ALA A 57 2.89 -10.44 2.59
CA ALA A 57 1.64 -11.02 2.15
C ALA A 57 0.62 -9.93 1.72
N HIS A 58 -0.60 -10.33 1.38
CA HIS A 58 -1.64 -9.45 0.83
C HIS A 58 -2.20 -8.40 1.81
N ARG A 59 -2.15 -8.64 3.13
CA ARG A 59 -2.80 -7.76 4.13
C ARG A 59 -2.12 -6.39 4.16
N GLY A 60 -2.88 -5.35 3.85
CA GLY A 60 -2.42 -3.97 3.81
C GLY A 60 -1.41 -3.66 2.70
N ARG A 61 -1.25 -4.56 1.71
CA ARG A 61 -0.27 -4.36 0.63
C ARG A 61 -0.53 -3.12 -0.20
N LEU A 62 -1.80 -2.80 -0.46
CA LEU A 62 -2.16 -1.57 -1.19
C LEU A 62 -1.72 -0.31 -0.44
N ASN A 63 -1.87 -0.31 0.89
CA ASN A 63 -1.40 0.75 1.76
C ASN A 63 0.13 0.87 1.78
N VAL A 64 0.85 -0.25 1.86
CA VAL A 64 2.32 -0.25 1.80
C VAL A 64 2.81 0.21 0.41
N LEU A 65 2.17 -0.24 -0.67
CA LEU A 65 2.50 0.19 -2.02
C LEU A 65 2.32 1.70 -2.18
N ALA A 66 1.18 2.24 -1.76
CA ALA A 66 0.88 3.67 -1.89
C ALA A 66 1.79 4.53 -1.01
N HIS A 67 1.84 4.22 0.29
CA HIS A 67 2.44 5.14 1.26
C HIS A 67 3.93 4.89 1.46
N VAL A 68 4.41 3.65 1.45
CA VAL A 68 5.83 3.32 1.71
C VAL A 68 6.64 3.28 0.41
N LEU A 69 6.13 2.60 -0.62
CA LEU A 69 6.85 2.43 -1.90
C LEU A 69 6.53 3.55 -2.92
N GLY A 70 5.63 4.48 -2.59
CA GLY A 70 5.31 5.63 -3.42
C GLY A 70 4.61 5.27 -4.73
N ARG A 71 3.89 4.14 -4.78
CA ARG A 71 3.10 3.77 -5.96
C ARG A 71 1.95 4.78 -6.12
N PRO A 72 1.82 5.44 -7.29
CA PRO A 72 0.77 6.44 -7.50
C PRO A 72 -0.63 5.86 -7.31
N TYR A 73 -1.54 6.61 -6.71
CA TYR A 73 -2.92 6.17 -6.51
C TYR A 73 -3.58 5.84 -7.84
N GLU A 74 -3.35 6.61 -8.90
CA GLU A 74 -3.93 6.39 -10.23
C GLU A 74 -3.61 4.98 -10.74
N LYS A 75 -2.38 4.48 -10.49
CA LYS A 75 -2.00 3.12 -10.87
C LYS A 75 -2.69 2.06 -10.02
N ILE A 76 -2.92 2.33 -8.73
CA ILE A 76 -3.65 1.41 -7.85
C ILE A 76 -5.12 1.37 -8.27
N LEU A 77 -5.75 2.52 -8.47
CA LEU A 77 -7.16 2.66 -8.85
C LEU A 77 -7.45 2.06 -10.23
N ALA A 78 -6.53 2.21 -11.20
CA ALA A 78 -6.64 1.58 -12.51
C ALA A 78 -6.79 0.04 -12.42
N GLU A 79 -6.12 -0.61 -11.45
CA GLU A 79 -6.26 -2.06 -11.22
C GLU A 79 -7.63 -2.42 -10.61
N PHE A 80 -8.32 -1.47 -9.96
CA PHE A 80 -9.71 -1.63 -9.51
C PHE A 80 -10.74 -1.43 -10.62
N GLU A 81 -10.39 -0.67 -11.65
CA GLU A 81 -11.22 -0.46 -12.83
C GLU A 81 -11.02 -1.53 -13.92
N GLY A 82 -10.10 -2.48 -13.71
CA GLY A 82 -9.78 -3.54 -14.66
C GLY A 82 -8.93 -3.06 -15.84
N GLN A 83 -8.34 -1.86 -15.74
CA GLN A 83 -7.38 -1.36 -16.72
C GLN A 83 -6.03 -2.08 -16.50
N GLN A 84 -5.72 -3.05 -17.35
CA GLN A 84 -4.40 -3.69 -17.39
C GLN A 84 -3.38 -2.72 -18.02
N LEU A 85 -2.49 -2.16 -17.20
CA LEU A 85 -1.44 -1.24 -17.64
C LEU A 85 -0.23 -1.96 -18.30
N GLY A 86 -0.42 -3.15 -18.89
CA GLY A 86 0.64 -3.92 -19.53
C GLY A 86 0.16 -5.05 -20.43
N SER A 87 1.05 -5.57 -21.28
CA SER A 87 0.79 -6.72 -22.16
C SER A 87 1.17 -8.03 -21.47
N GLY A 88 0.19 -8.69 -20.85
CA GLY A 88 0.38 -10.01 -20.22
C GLY A 88 -0.92 -10.57 -19.66
N THR A 89 -0.91 -11.82 -19.16
CA THR A 89 -2.06 -12.43 -18.46
C THR A 89 -2.43 -11.71 -17.16
N GLY A 90 -1.53 -10.86 -16.65
CA GLY A 90 -1.66 -10.10 -15.41
C GLY A 90 -1.60 -10.99 -14.16
N ASP A 91 -1.48 -10.33 -13.01
CA ASP A 91 -1.62 -10.92 -11.69
C ASP A 91 -2.58 -10.04 -10.88
N VAL A 92 -3.05 -10.52 -9.73
CA VAL A 92 -3.94 -9.75 -8.85
C VAL A 92 -3.23 -8.55 -8.22
N LYS A 93 -3.99 -7.51 -7.91
CA LYS A 93 -3.52 -6.20 -7.42
C LYS A 93 -2.79 -6.19 -6.05
N TYR A 94 -2.73 -7.31 -5.35
CA TYR A 94 -2.29 -7.46 -3.95
C TYR A 94 -1.35 -8.64 -3.74
#